data_AF-A0A3D5CE19-F1
#
_entry.id   AF-A0A3D5CE19-F1
#
_cell.length_a   1.000
_cell.length_b   1.000
_cell.length_c   1.000
_cell.angle_alpha   90.00
_cell.angle_beta   90.00
_cell.angle_gamma   90.00
#
_symmetry.space_group_name_H-M   'P 1'
#
loop_
_entity.id
_entity.type
_entity.pdbx_description
1 polymer ?
#
loop_
_entity_poly.entity_id
_entity_poly.type
_entity_poly.pdbx_seq_one_letter_code
_entity_poly.pdbx_strand_id
1 'polypeptide(L)'
;MPRSSTKTSTSGRAPAKGSRSRASAPAPKRYVGDEERPALIVRMWLGLAHATGGVFRAFGPETLEKDQRRDGFPFFLVLLAIAGAVVEWFFIGSEVGETISAYSVGALVGRVAFVLPVLLVILAGWLFRHPASVHDNGRIGIGFGLIILVIAAFAHVYGGRPQPRDGLPALSAAGGVFGWMLGEPLALGLTLIGAGIVLALLGILSILILTKTPPNRIGRRLGDLYAWMFGAERATRPAESADTDETESGERTSLPWWRRNSSGREQDADGGQSTEDFLTELLPPGPPEGGFDQAFAAVASDAPAPDALTEVIDPAVLDGAKKAVSGSHTGLQDDDADDEDAALPGVIGIGSDAPRSAPTAPYRLPSVNNLSAGTPAKSRSEANDAVVRAITSVFEEFSINARVTGFSRGPTVTQYEIELGPGVKVERITALTNNIAYAVASNEVRILAPIPGKSAIGVEIPNTDREIVTLGDVLRSAAAT
;
A
#
# COMPACT_ATOMS: atom_id res chain seq x y z
N MET A 1 16.04 77.28 -64.17
CA MET A 1 16.24 75.97 -63.50
C MET A 1 17.05 75.06 -64.43
N PRO A 2 17.83 74.07 -63.98
CA PRO A 2 18.13 73.66 -62.59
C PRO A 2 19.65 73.50 -62.33
N ARG A 3 19.96 73.01 -61.11
CA ARG A 3 21.09 72.15 -60.71
C ARG A 3 22.22 72.76 -59.86
N SER A 4 22.34 72.14 -58.68
CA SER A 4 23.56 71.71 -57.98
C SER A 4 24.64 72.74 -57.66
N SER A 5 25.04 72.81 -56.39
CA SER A 5 26.15 71.99 -55.84
C SER A 5 26.76 72.59 -54.57
N THR A 6 27.13 71.67 -53.67
CA THR A 6 28.26 71.71 -52.70
C THR A 6 28.48 72.90 -51.76
N LYS A 7 28.55 72.61 -50.44
CA LYS A 7 29.83 72.61 -49.69
C LYS A 7 29.72 72.00 -48.28
N THR A 8 30.82 71.36 -47.92
CA THR A 8 31.22 70.64 -46.70
C THR A 8 31.36 71.53 -45.47
N SER A 9 31.12 70.99 -44.26
CA SER A 9 31.89 71.36 -43.07
C SER A 9 32.05 70.18 -42.10
N THR A 10 33.10 70.26 -41.30
CA THR A 10 33.92 69.16 -40.81
C THR A 10 33.68 68.84 -39.33
N SER A 11 33.74 67.55 -38.99
CA SER A 11 34.17 66.90 -37.74
C SER A 11 33.98 67.58 -36.37
N GLY A 12 33.16 66.94 -35.53
CA GLY A 12 33.29 66.94 -34.06
C GLY A 12 33.25 65.49 -33.54
N ARG A 13 34.36 65.03 -32.94
CA ARG A 13 34.51 63.71 -32.33
C ARG A 13 34.02 63.75 -30.88
N ALA A 14 33.08 62.89 -30.51
CA ALA A 14 32.69 62.61 -29.12
C ALA A 14 33.01 61.14 -28.75
N PRO A 15 33.33 60.85 -27.48
CA PRO A 15 34.18 59.71 -27.14
C PRO A 15 33.41 58.38 -27.04
N ALA A 16 34.13 57.29 -27.31
CA ALA A 16 33.69 55.92 -27.10
C ALA A 16 33.40 55.67 -25.62
N LYS A 17 32.15 55.33 -25.29
CA LYS A 17 31.77 54.86 -23.95
C LYS A 17 31.99 53.35 -23.90
N GLY A 18 32.99 52.94 -23.13
CA GLY A 18 33.46 51.56 -23.05
C GLY A 18 32.36 50.56 -22.70
N SER A 19 32.47 49.38 -23.32
CA SER A 19 31.68 48.20 -22.97
C SER A 19 31.97 47.82 -21.53
N ARG A 20 31.02 48.09 -20.62
CA ARG A 20 30.99 47.39 -19.33
C ARG A 20 30.70 45.93 -19.64
N SER A 21 31.69 45.07 -19.44
CA SER A 21 31.49 43.63 -19.33
C SER A 21 30.41 43.40 -18.27
N ARG A 22 29.21 42.99 -18.71
CA ARG A 22 28.20 42.47 -17.80
C ARG A 22 28.84 41.26 -17.12
N ALA A 23 29.06 41.36 -15.81
CA ALA A 23 29.46 40.22 -15.00
C ALA A 23 28.46 39.10 -15.29
N SER A 24 28.97 37.93 -15.67
CA SER A 24 28.17 36.73 -15.83
C SER A 24 27.36 36.51 -14.55
N ALA A 25 26.04 36.42 -14.68
CA ALA A 25 25.18 36.07 -13.56
C ALA A 25 25.69 34.77 -12.92
N PRO A 26 25.72 34.66 -11.59
CA PRO A 26 26.18 33.45 -10.93
C PRO A 26 25.36 32.26 -11.45
N ALA A 27 26.06 31.19 -11.83
CA ALA A 27 25.41 29.97 -12.30
C ALA A 27 24.34 29.52 -11.29
N PRO A 28 23.13 29.14 -11.74
CA PRO A 28 22.09 28.65 -10.84
C PRO A 28 22.65 27.46 -10.04
N LYS A 29 22.52 27.51 -8.71
CA LYS A 29 23.08 26.51 -7.78
C LYS A 29 22.43 25.12 -7.85
N ARG A 30 21.43 24.93 -8.72
CA ARG A 30 20.68 23.68 -8.85
C ARG A 30 20.34 23.42 -10.31
N TYR A 31 20.70 22.24 -10.79
CA TYR A 31 20.32 21.76 -12.11
C TYR A 31 19.05 20.92 -11.99
N VAL A 32 18.22 20.93 -13.04
CA VAL A 32 17.08 20.02 -13.15
C VAL A 32 17.65 18.60 -13.27
N GLY A 33 17.51 17.80 -12.21
CA GLY A 33 18.14 16.49 -12.06
C GLY A 33 18.93 16.30 -10.76
N ASP A 34 19.16 17.35 -9.97
CA ASP A 34 19.64 17.18 -8.60
C ASP A 34 18.49 16.60 -7.76
N GLU A 35 18.48 15.26 -7.57
CA GLU A 35 17.62 14.61 -6.59
C GLU A 35 17.75 15.35 -5.25
N GLU A 36 16.62 15.81 -4.72
CA GLU A 36 16.56 16.48 -3.44
C GLU A 36 17.03 15.52 -2.36
N ARG A 37 18.33 15.60 -2.03
CA ARG A 37 18.91 14.83 -0.95
C ARG A 37 18.15 15.23 0.32
N PRO A 38 17.57 14.26 1.05
CA PRO A 38 16.84 14.57 2.27
C PRO A 38 17.77 15.31 3.25
N ALA A 39 17.17 16.12 4.12
CA ALA A 39 17.91 16.92 5.10
C ALA A 39 18.95 16.05 5.84
N LEU A 40 20.07 16.67 6.24
CA LEU A 40 21.18 15.96 6.89
C LEU A 40 20.69 15.11 8.07
N ILE A 41 19.76 15.64 8.86
CA ILE A 41 19.15 14.96 10.01
C ILE A 41 18.41 13.69 9.59
N VAL A 42 17.61 13.75 8.51
CA VAL A 42 16.88 12.60 7.98
C VAL A 42 17.84 11.53 7.47
N ARG A 43 18.93 11.94 6.82
CA ARG A 43 19.98 11.01 6.36
C ARG A 43 20.73 10.36 7.51
N MET A 44 21.03 11.11 8.56
CA MET A 44 21.63 10.58 9.78
C MET A 44 20.69 9.58 10.46
N TRP A 45 19.41 9.94 10.61
CA TRP A 45 18.38 9.07 11.17
C TRP A 45 18.24 7.77 10.38
N LEU A 46 18.06 7.85 9.06
CA LEU A 46 17.94 6.67 8.20
C LEU A 46 19.22 5.85 8.18
N GLY A 47 20.39 6.50 8.17
CA GLY A 47 21.68 5.80 8.26
C GLY A 47 21.81 4.97 9.54
N LEU A 48 21.41 5.55 10.69
CA LEU A 48 21.43 4.87 11.97
C LEU A 48 20.38 3.75 12.02
N ALA A 49 19.17 4.02 11.50
CA ALA A 49 18.09 3.04 11.40
C ALA A 49 18.48 1.82 10.55
N HIS A 50 19.13 2.03 9.41
CA HIS A 50 19.63 0.97 8.55
C HIS A 50 20.78 0.18 9.20
N ALA A 51 21.67 0.86 9.93
CA ALA A 51 22.73 0.18 10.69
C ALA A 51 22.12 -0.74 11.76
N THR A 52 21.17 -0.23 12.55
CA THR A 52 20.44 -1.04 13.55
C THR A 52 19.67 -2.18 12.90
N GLY A 53 18.91 -1.90 11.83
CA GLY A 53 18.15 -2.92 11.09
C GLY A 53 19.06 -3.99 10.47
N GLY A 54 20.26 -3.61 10.03
CA GLY A 54 21.30 -4.54 9.58
C GLY A 54 21.69 -5.57 10.63
N VAL A 55 21.81 -5.18 11.90
CA VAL A 55 22.09 -6.10 13.02
C VAL A 55 20.95 -7.11 13.20
N PHE A 56 19.69 -6.67 13.19
CA PHE A 56 18.54 -7.57 13.33
C PHE A 56 18.36 -8.53 12.14
N ARG A 57 18.80 -8.11 10.94
CA ARG A 57 18.74 -8.94 9.74
C ARG A 57 19.90 -9.92 9.64
N ALA A 58 21.07 -9.60 10.20
CA ALA A 58 22.25 -10.49 10.21
C ALA A 58 21.95 -11.89 10.77
N PHE A 59 20.96 -12.03 11.64
CA PHE A 59 20.55 -13.30 12.26
C PHE A 59 19.49 -14.08 11.46
N GLY A 60 19.50 -14.03 10.13
CA GLY A 60 18.72 -14.96 9.29
C GLY A 60 18.69 -14.57 7.81
N PRO A 61 17.94 -15.30 6.96
CA PRO A 61 17.91 -15.01 5.52
C PRO A 61 17.31 -13.62 5.26
N GLU A 62 17.99 -12.82 4.45
CA GLU A 62 17.53 -11.49 4.01
C GLU A 62 16.80 -11.65 2.66
N THR A 63 15.50 -11.39 2.65
CA THR A 63 14.64 -11.53 1.46
C THR A 63 14.18 -10.19 0.88
N LEU A 64 14.69 -9.07 1.43
CA LEU A 64 14.19 -7.72 1.16
C LEU A 64 15.20 -6.93 0.32
N GLU A 65 14.70 -6.31 -0.74
CA GLU A 65 15.46 -5.31 -1.52
C GLU A 65 15.73 -4.06 -0.67
N LYS A 66 16.76 -3.29 -1.04
CA LYS A 66 17.27 -2.16 -0.23
C LYS A 66 16.27 -1.02 -0.10
N ASP A 67 15.53 -0.75 -1.16
CA ASP A 67 14.48 0.26 -1.27
C ASP A 67 13.20 -0.10 -0.47
N GLN A 68 12.94 -1.38 -0.26
CA GLN A 68 11.80 -1.85 0.55
C GLN A 68 12.04 -1.80 2.06
N ARG A 69 13.24 -1.42 2.51
CA ARG A 69 13.63 -1.35 3.93
C ARG A 69 13.01 -0.14 4.62
N ARG A 70 11.89 -0.34 5.31
CA ARG A 70 11.20 0.68 6.11
C ARG A 70 11.73 0.73 7.55
N ASP A 71 12.98 1.17 7.72
CA ASP A 71 13.74 0.98 8.97
C ASP A 71 13.46 2.05 10.03
N GLY A 72 12.90 3.20 9.64
CA GLY A 72 12.73 4.35 10.53
C GLY A 72 11.86 4.08 11.77
N PHE A 73 10.67 3.50 11.59
CA PHE A 73 9.76 3.21 12.70
C PHE A 73 10.28 2.10 13.65
N PRO A 74 10.73 0.93 13.18
CA PRO A 74 11.33 -0.06 14.09
C PRO A 74 12.57 0.47 14.81
N PHE A 75 13.36 1.34 14.19
CA PHE A 75 14.45 2.02 14.88
C PHE A 75 13.96 2.93 16.03
N PHE A 76 12.89 3.68 15.81
CA PHE A 76 12.25 4.46 16.88
C PHE A 76 11.79 3.57 18.05
N LEU A 77 11.22 2.39 17.78
CA LEU A 77 10.85 1.43 18.84
C LEU A 77 12.08 0.96 19.65
N VAL A 78 13.24 0.78 19.01
CA VAL A 78 14.49 0.44 19.71
C VAL A 78 14.93 1.58 20.63
N LEU A 79 14.84 2.84 20.19
CA LEU A 79 15.16 3.99 21.03
C LEU A 79 14.22 4.09 22.23
N LEU A 80 12.92 3.87 22.04
CA LEU A 80 11.95 3.81 23.13
C LEU A 80 12.26 2.66 24.11
N ALA A 81 12.67 1.50 23.59
CA ALA A 81 13.07 0.38 24.44
C ALA A 81 14.31 0.72 25.28
N ILE A 82 15.32 1.37 24.70
CA ILE A 82 16.53 1.82 25.42
C ILE A 82 16.15 2.84 26.49
N ALA A 83 15.35 3.85 26.14
CA ALA A 83 14.90 4.86 27.10
C ALA A 83 14.11 4.23 28.26
N GLY A 84 13.19 3.32 27.95
CA GLY A 84 12.43 2.57 28.95
C GLY A 84 13.33 1.69 29.83
N ALA A 85 14.30 0.99 29.26
CA ALA A 85 15.25 0.17 30.03
C ALA A 85 16.11 1.03 30.96
N VAL A 86 16.55 2.22 30.52
CA VAL A 86 17.29 3.16 31.37
C VAL A 86 16.45 3.57 32.57
N VAL A 87 15.19 3.96 32.36
CA VAL A 87 14.28 4.36 33.45
C VAL A 87 13.93 3.19 34.38
N GLU A 88 13.51 2.07 33.82
CA GLU A 88 12.92 0.95 34.58
C GLU A 88 13.95 -0.03 35.17
N TRP A 89 15.12 -0.18 34.54
CA TRP A 89 16.12 -1.16 34.95
C TRP A 89 17.34 -0.52 35.58
N PHE A 90 17.83 0.61 35.04
CA PHE A 90 19.02 1.27 35.57
C PHE A 90 18.71 2.25 36.71
N PHE A 91 17.55 2.92 36.67
CA PHE A 91 17.08 3.80 37.74
C PHE A 91 16.09 3.12 38.70
N ILE A 92 16.09 1.79 38.75
CA ILE A 92 15.21 1.01 39.62
C ILE A 92 15.42 1.38 41.10
N GLY A 93 14.32 1.63 41.82
CA GLY A 93 14.34 2.02 43.24
C GLY A 93 14.86 3.44 43.52
N SER A 94 15.07 4.27 42.49
CA SER A 94 15.37 5.68 42.66
C SER A 94 14.11 6.54 42.53
N GLU A 95 13.99 7.60 43.34
CA GLU A 95 12.85 8.53 43.28
C GLU A 95 12.70 9.19 41.90
N VAL A 96 13.83 9.48 41.23
CA VAL A 96 13.86 10.02 39.87
C VAL A 96 13.29 9.01 38.87
N GLY A 97 13.70 7.75 38.94
CA GLY A 97 13.17 6.69 38.07
C GLY A 97 11.67 6.47 38.29
N GLU A 98 11.24 6.40 39.55
CA GLU A 98 9.82 6.26 39.92
C GLU A 98 8.98 7.44 39.42
N THR A 99 9.48 8.68 39.57
CA THR A 99 8.79 9.88 39.09
C THR A 99 8.70 9.89 37.57
N ILE A 100 9.82 9.65 36.87
CA ILE A 100 9.81 9.59 35.39
C ILE A 100 8.84 8.52 34.92
N SER A 101 8.86 7.31 35.50
CA SER A 101 7.93 6.24 35.14
C SER A 101 6.47 6.67 35.38
N ALA A 102 6.18 7.24 36.56
CA ALA A 102 4.84 7.68 36.96
C ALA A 102 4.24 8.74 36.04
N TYR A 103 5.05 9.57 35.38
CA TYR A 103 4.61 10.63 34.48
C TYR A 103 4.92 10.35 33.00
N SER A 104 5.36 9.15 32.64
CA SER A 104 5.63 8.75 31.25
C SER A 104 4.91 7.46 30.86
N VAL A 105 5.65 6.41 30.51
CA VAL A 105 5.12 5.12 30.07
C VAL A 105 4.42 4.38 31.22
N GLY A 106 4.95 4.46 32.44
CA GLY A 106 4.33 3.89 33.63
C GLY A 106 2.96 4.52 33.94
N ALA A 107 2.76 5.81 33.63
CA ALA A 107 1.44 6.44 33.73
C ALA A 107 0.40 5.68 32.88
N LEU A 108 0.78 5.27 31.68
CA LEU A 108 -0.12 4.65 30.71
C LEU A 108 -0.35 3.17 31.01
N VAL A 109 0.73 2.40 31.21
CA VAL A 109 0.69 0.92 31.26
C VAL A 109 1.15 0.32 32.59
N GLY A 110 1.48 1.16 33.57
CA GLY A 110 1.90 0.77 34.91
C GLY A 110 3.13 -0.13 34.93
N ARG A 111 3.10 -1.17 35.76
CA ARG A 111 4.13 -2.21 35.92
C ARG A 111 4.55 -2.88 34.62
N VAL A 112 3.72 -2.83 33.57
CA VAL A 112 4.10 -3.35 32.25
C VAL A 112 5.29 -2.60 31.66
N ALA A 113 5.49 -1.33 32.04
CA ALA A 113 6.64 -0.53 31.63
C ALA A 113 7.97 -1.25 31.91
N PHE A 114 8.07 -2.02 32.99
CA PHE A 114 9.26 -2.81 33.32
C PHE A 114 9.61 -3.87 32.25
N VAL A 115 8.61 -4.52 31.64
CA VAL A 115 8.83 -5.58 30.62
C VAL A 115 8.74 -5.02 29.20
N LEU A 116 8.18 -3.81 29.04
CA LEU A 116 7.95 -3.17 27.77
C LEU A 116 9.22 -3.03 26.89
N PRO A 117 10.43 -2.71 27.42
CA PRO A 117 11.64 -2.68 26.61
C PRO A 117 11.88 -3.98 25.82
N VAL A 118 11.67 -5.14 26.44
CA VAL A 118 11.84 -6.44 25.77
C VAL A 118 10.77 -6.62 24.69
N LEU A 119 9.52 -6.30 25.00
CA LEU A 119 8.41 -6.40 24.05
C LEU A 119 8.65 -5.51 22.82
N LEU A 120 9.13 -4.28 23.03
CA LEU A 120 9.45 -3.34 21.96
C LEU A 120 10.62 -3.80 21.09
N VAL A 121 11.67 -4.39 21.68
CA VAL A 121 12.78 -4.98 20.91
C VAL A 121 12.32 -6.18 20.08
N ILE A 122 11.48 -7.04 20.63
CA ILE A 122 10.90 -8.17 19.89
C ILE A 122 10.06 -7.66 18.72
N LEU A 123 9.20 -6.66 18.95
CA LEU A 123 8.38 -6.05 17.90
C LEU A 123 9.25 -5.36 16.83
N ALA A 124 10.27 -4.61 17.25
CA ALA A 124 11.20 -3.93 16.35
C ALA A 124 11.97 -4.94 15.48
N GLY A 125 12.52 -5.98 16.09
CA GLY A 125 13.22 -7.06 15.39
C GLY A 125 12.32 -7.79 14.39
N TRP A 126 11.07 -8.06 14.78
CA TRP A 126 10.08 -8.63 13.86
C TRP A 126 9.83 -7.70 12.66
N LEU A 127 9.65 -6.41 12.91
CA LEU A 127 9.32 -5.40 11.90
C LEU A 127 10.51 -5.07 10.98
N PHE A 128 11.75 -5.09 11.47
CA PHE A 128 12.94 -5.01 10.63
C PHE A 128 13.02 -6.17 9.63
N ARG A 129 12.53 -7.35 10.00
CA ARG A 129 12.52 -8.55 9.15
C ARG A 129 11.28 -8.63 8.25
N HIS A 130 10.21 -7.91 8.59
CA HIS A 130 8.93 -7.91 7.87
C HIS A 130 8.40 -6.47 7.75
N PRO A 131 9.03 -5.62 6.91
CA PRO A 131 8.63 -4.23 6.75
C PRO A 131 7.17 -4.16 6.30
N ALA A 132 6.43 -3.22 6.87
CA ALA A 132 5.00 -3.13 6.68
C ALA A 132 4.61 -2.86 5.23
N SER A 133 3.99 -3.84 4.56
CA SER A 133 3.02 -3.56 3.51
C SER A 133 1.71 -3.10 4.17
N VAL A 134 0.96 -2.23 3.50
CA VAL A 134 -0.21 -1.52 4.07
C VAL A 134 -1.30 -2.48 4.58
N HIS A 135 -1.31 -3.74 4.14
CA HIS A 135 -2.38 -4.71 4.39
C HIS A 135 -2.05 -5.83 5.40
N ASP A 136 -0.78 -6.15 5.67
CA ASP A 136 -0.45 -7.34 6.49
C ASP A 136 -0.08 -7.05 7.96
N ASN A 137 0.34 -5.82 8.29
CA ASN A 137 0.92 -5.50 9.61
C ASN A 137 -0.09 -4.94 10.64
N GLY A 138 -1.30 -4.58 10.23
CA GLY A 138 -2.34 -4.08 11.14
C GLY A 138 -2.64 -5.07 12.28
N ARG A 139 -2.68 -6.37 11.97
CA ARG A 139 -2.92 -7.43 12.95
C ARG A 139 -1.86 -7.47 14.06
N ILE A 140 -0.61 -7.20 13.73
CA ILE A 140 0.51 -7.32 14.67
C ILE A 140 0.53 -6.12 15.61
N GLY A 141 0.27 -4.91 15.10
CA GLY A 141 0.04 -3.73 15.93
C GLY A 141 -1.15 -3.92 16.86
N ILE A 142 -2.29 -4.42 16.36
CA ILE A 142 -3.48 -4.70 17.17
C ILE A 142 -3.21 -5.77 18.23
N GLY A 143 -2.61 -6.90 17.85
CA GLY A 143 -2.29 -8.00 18.76
C GLY A 143 -1.33 -7.57 19.87
N PHE A 144 -0.29 -6.81 19.53
CA PHE A 144 0.69 -6.27 20.46
C PHE A 144 0.11 -5.18 21.38
N GLY A 145 -0.71 -4.27 20.85
CA GLY A 145 -1.44 -3.30 21.70
C GLY A 145 -2.36 -4.00 22.70
N LEU A 146 -3.08 -5.03 22.25
CA LEU A 146 -3.96 -5.82 23.11
C LEU A 146 -3.19 -6.60 24.18
N ILE A 147 -2.00 -7.15 23.88
CA ILE A 147 -1.21 -7.87 24.89
C ILE A 147 -0.76 -6.94 26.01
N ILE A 148 -0.29 -5.74 25.67
CA ILE A 148 0.14 -4.72 26.63
C ILE A 148 -1.05 -4.32 27.50
N LEU A 149 -2.21 -4.05 26.88
CA LEU A 149 -3.43 -3.67 27.58
C LEU A 149 -3.91 -4.76 28.56
N VAL A 150 -3.85 -6.04 28.15
CA VAL A 150 -4.23 -7.17 29.01
C VAL A 150 -3.29 -7.32 30.19
N ILE A 151 -1.96 -7.25 29.97
CA ILE A 151 -0.99 -7.35 31.08
C ILE A 151 -1.16 -6.15 32.03
N ALA A 152 -1.43 -4.95 31.49
CA ALA A 152 -1.70 -3.75 32.30
C ALA A 152 -2.97 -3.92 33.14
N ALA A 153 -4.03 -4.47 32.56
CA ALA A 153 -5.25 -4.78 33.28
C ALA A 153 -5.04 -5.84 34.38
N PHE A 154 -4.26 -6.89 34.11
CA PHE A 154 -3.84 -7.85 35.14
C PHE A 154 -3.09 -7.16 36.28
N ALA A 155 -2.11 -6.29 35.96
CA ALA A 155 -1.36 -5.54 36.95
C ALA A 155 -2.25 -4.59 37.77
N HIS A 156 -3.31 -4.02 37.18
CA HIS A 156 -4.30 -3.22 37.91
C HIS A 156 -5.14 -4.07 38.87
N VAL A 157 -5.75 -5.15 38.36
CA VAL A 157 -6.68 -6.00 39.10
C VAL A 157 -6.00 -6.66 40.31
N TYR A 158 -4.75 -7.09 40.15
CA TYR A 158 -3.98 -7.74 41.21
C TYR A 158 -3.03 -6.79 41.96
N GLY A 159 -2.84 -5.56 41.47
CA GLY A 159 -1.95 -4.54 42.06
C GLY A 159 -2.61 -3.61 43.07
N GLY A 160 -3.70 -4.04 43.70
CA GLY A 160 -4.39 -3.24 44.73
C GLY A 160 -5.43 -2.25 44.23
N ARG A 161 -5.65 -2.17 42.90
CA ARG A 161 -6.74 -1.40 42.27
C ARG A 161 -6.79 0.09 42.65
N PRO A 162 -5.70 0.85 42.46
CA PRO A 162 -5.67 2.28 42.74
C PRO A 162 -6.66 3.04 41.84
N GLN A 163 -7.31 4.07 42.37
CA GLN A 163 -8.26 4.88 41.62
C GLN A 163 -7.56 6.13 41.04
N PRO A 164 -8.04 6.71 39.94
CA PRO A 164 -7.43 7.92 39.35
C PRO A 164 -7.29 9.11 40.31
N ARG A 165 -8.16 9.19 41.32
CA ARG A 165 -8.08 10.19 42.40
C ARG A 165 -6.86 10.04 43.30
N ASP A 166 -6.23 8.86 43.33
CA ASP A 166 -5.04 8.57 44.14
C ASP A 166 -3.75 9.05 43.44
N GLY A 167 -3.86 9.57 42.21
CA GLY A 167 -2.77 10.16 41.45
C GLY A 167 -2.06 9.18 40.51
N LEU A 168 -1.25 9.75 39.59
CA LEU A 168 -0.47 8.97 38.63
C LEU A 168 0.59 8.05 39.25
N PRO A 169 1.30 8.43 40.34
CA PRO A 169 2.22 7.51 41.02
C PRO A 169 1.54 6.22 41.48
N ALA A 170 0.35 6.33 42.11
CA ALA A 170 -0.41 5.17 42.55
C ALA A 170 -0.86 4.29 41.38
N LEU A 171 -1.39 4.89 40.31
CA LEU A 171 -1.78 4.18 39.09
C LEU A 171 -0.59 3.45 38.44
N SER A 172 0.55 4.13 38.32
CA SER A 172 1.75 3.59 37.67
C SER A 172 2.35 2.40 38.43
N ALA A 173 2.24 2.39 39.76
CA ALA A 173 2.66 1.27 40.59
C ALA A 173 1.82 0.00 40.38
N ALA A 174 0.66 0.11 39.73
CA ALA A 174 -0.23 -1.00 39.35
C ALA A 174 -0.29 -1.15 37.82
N GLY A 175 -1.45 -0.92 37.19
CA GLY A 175 -1.67 -1.11 35.75
C GLY A 175 -1.66 0.17 34.91
N GLY A 176 -1.40 1.33 35.50
CA GLY A 176 -1.53 2.62 34.84
C GLY A 176 -2.97 2.93 34.43
N VAL A 177 -3.14 3.99 33.63
CA VAL A 177 -4.45 4.43 33.14
C VAL A 177 -5.13 3.37 32.29
N PHE A 178 -4.41 2.72 31.37
CA PHE A 178 -4.99 1.71 30.49
C PHE A 178 -5.35 0.43 31.23
N GLY A 179 -4.54 0.03 32.21
CA GLY A 179 -4.85 -1.09 33.09
C GLY A 179 -6.09 -0.82 33.95
N TRP A 180 -6.26 0.42 34.45
CA TRP A 180 -7.48 0.82 35.15
C TRP A 180 -8.70 0.81 34.23
N MET A 181 -8.61 1.40 33.03
CA MET A 181 -9.71 1.49 32.07
C MET A 181 -10.29 0.13 31.69
N LEU A 182 -9.44 -0.88 31.50
CA LEU A 182 -9.89 -2.24 31.18
C LEU A 182 -10.14 -3.08 32.44
N GLY A 183 -9.24 -3.03 33.42
CA GLY A 183 -9.27 -3.90 34.59
C GLY A 183 -10.34 -3.55 35.62
N GLU A 184 -10.58 -2.26 35.88
CA GLU A 184 -11.50 -1.84 36.94
C GLU A 184 -12.97 -2.20 36.65
N PRO A 185 -13.53 -1.95 35.45
CA PRO A 185 -14.91 -2.36 35.15
C PRO A 185 -15.11 -3.88 35.27
N LEU A 186 -14.12 -4.66 34.84
CA LEU A 186 -14.16 -6.12 34.95
C LEU A 186 -14.17 -6.56 36.41
N ALA A 187 -13.37 -5.92 37.26
CA ALA A 187 -13.24 -6.28 38.67
C ALA A 187 -14.35 -5.70 39.56
N LEU A 188 -15.18 -4.79 39.04
CA LEU A 188 -16.46 -4.37 39.65
C LEU A 188 -17.62 -5.28 39.21
N GLY A 189 -17.64 -5.69 37.94
CA GLY A 189 -18.70 -6.54 37.40
C GLY A 189 -18.54 -8.04 37.70
N LEU A 190 -17.32 -8.49 37.99
CA LEU A 190 -16.98 -9.89 38.26
C LEU A 190 -16.21 -10.04 39.57
N THR A 191 -16.15 -11.28 40.07
CA THR A 191 -15.23 -11.62 41.16
C THR A 191 -13.78 -11.47 40.70
N LEU A 192 -12.84 -11.35 41.65
CA LEU A 192 -11.40 -11.26 41.34
C LEU A 192 -10.93 -12.39 40.42
N ILE A 193 -11.39 -13.62 40.69
CA ILE A 193 -11.09 -14.80 39.89
C ILE A 193 -11.77 -14.70 38.51
N GLY A 194 -13.03 -14.27 38.45
CA GLY A 194 -13.76 -14.10 37.20
C GLY A 194 -13.11 -13.07 36.27
N ALA A 195 -12.69 -11.92 36.80
CA ALA A 195 -11.95 -10.91 36.05
C ALA A 195 -10.62 -11.48 35.50
N GLY A 196 -9.87 -12.23 36.32
CA GLY A 196 -8.65 -12.90 35.89
C GLY A 196 -8.87 -13.91 34.75
N ILE A 197 -9.95 -14.68 34.78
CA ILE A 197 -10.30 -15.62 33.70
C ILE A 197 -10.58 -14.87 32.40
N VAL A 198 -11.38 -13.80 32.44
CA VAL A 198 -11.70 -13.02 31.23
C VAL A 198 -10.43 -12.38 30.65
N LEU A 199 -9.57 -11.80 31.50
CA LEU A 199 -8.29 -11.24 31.06
C LEU A 199 -7.36 -12.32 30.49
N ALA A 200 -7.34 -13.54 31.05
CA ALA A 200 -6.57 -14.65 30.50
C ALA A 200 -7.07 -15.04 29.10
N LEU A 201 -8.39 -15.09 28.89
CA LEU A 201 -8.99 -15.36 27.58
C LEU A 201 -8.66 -14.25 26.56
N LEU A 202 -8.68 -12.98 26.97
CA LEU A 202 -8.25 -11.86 26.13
C LEU A 202 -6.75 -11.93 25.80
N GLY A 203 -5.91 -12.35 26.75
CA GLY A 203 -4.49 -12.60 26.52
C GLY A 203 -4.25 -13.71 25.51
N ILE A 204 -4.98 -14.83 25.62
CA ILE A 204 -4.95 -15.91 24.63
C ILE A 204 -5.38 -15.38 23.26
N LEU A 205 -6.49 -14.63 23.19
CA LEU A 205 -6.96 -14.01 21.95
C LEU A 205 -5.89 -13.10 21.32
N SER A 206 -5.22 -12.27 22.12
CA SER A 206 -4.12 -11.41 21.69
C SER A 206 -2.97 -12.23 21.06
N ILE A 207 -2.56 -13.34 21.69
CA ILE A 207 -1.54 -14.24 21.14
C ILE A 207 -2.00 -14.88 19.83
N LEU A 208 -3.28 -15.27 19.71
CA LEU A 208 -3.83 -15.84 18.48
C LEU A 208 -3.84 -14.82 17.33
N ILE A 209 -4.19 -13.56 17.62
CA ILE A 209 -4.12 -12.44 16.68
C ILE A 209 -2.67 -12.25 16.22
N LEU A 210 -1.73 -12.16 17.17
CA LEU A 210 -0.31 -11.96 16.88
C LEU A 210 0.27 -13.09 16.00
N THR A 211 -0.09 -14.35 16.30
CA THR A 211 0.43 -15.54 15.61
C THR A 211 -0.31 -15.93 14.32
N LYS A 212 -1.36 -15.18 13.92
CA LYS A 212 -2.24 -15.55 12.78
C LYS A 212 -2.83 -16.96 12.94
N THR A 213 -3.12 -17.37 14.19
CA THR A 213 -3.62 -18.71 14.49
C THR A 213 -5.12 -18.66 14.74
N PRO A 214 -5.98 -19.17 13.85
CA PRO A 214 -7.40 -19.28 14.13
C PRO A 214 -7.63 -20.32 15.26
N PRO A 215 -8.68 -20.18 16.09
CA PRO A 215 -8.90 -21.04 17.25
C PRO A 215 -8.97 -22.55 16.92
N ASN A 216 -9.48 -22.90 15.74
CA ASN A 216 -9.56 -24.30 15.29
C ASN A 216 -8.20 -24.93 14.95
N ARG A 217 -7.12 -24.15 14.82
CA ARG A 217 -5.76 -24.64 14.52
C ARG A 217 -4.84 -24.72 15.74
N ILE A 218 -5.34 -24.38 16.93
CA ILE A 218 -4.53 -24.34 18.16
C ILE A 218 -3.86 -25.68 18.42
N GLY A 219 -4.60 -26.80 18.39
CA GLY A 219 -4.03 -28.12 18.67
C GLY A 219 -2.94 -28.55 17.69
N ARG A 220 -3.07 -28.18 16.40
CA ARG A 220 -2.02 -28.44 15.41
C ARG A 220 -0.77 -27.62 15.70
N ARG A 221 -0.93 -26.31 15.92
CA ARG A 221 0.16 -25.37 16.22
C ARG A 221 0.89 -25.71 17.52
N LEU A 222 0.17 -26.11 18.57
CA LEU A 222 0.78 -26.51 19.84
C LEU A 222 1.64 -27.77 19.66
N GLY A 223 1.19 -28.71 18.84
CA GLY A 223 2.00 -29.88 18.52
C GLY A 223 3.14 -29.59 17.54
N ASP A 224 3.03 -28.59 16.66
CA ASP A 224 4.16 -28.11 15.84
C ASP A 224 5.23 -27.46 16.73
N LEU A 225 4.81 -26.66 17.72
CA LEU A 225 5.70 -26.06 18.71
C LEU A 225 6.38 -27.12 19.59
N TYR A 226 5.62 -28.12 20.05
CA TYR A 226 6.15 -29.25 20.81
C TYR A 226 7.16 -30.06 19.98
N ALA A 227 6.82 -30.39 18.73
CA ALA A 227 7.71 -31.07 17.80
C ALA A 227 9.02 -30.30 17.60
N TRP A 228 8.93 -28.97 17.44
CA TRP A 228 10.10 -28.10 17.31
C TRP A 228 10.94 -28.01 18.60
N MET A 229 10.32 -27.85 19.78
CA MET A 229 11.03 -27.74 21.06
C MET A 229 11.73 -29.03 21.48
N PHE A 230 11.12 -30.18 21.20
CA PHE A 230 11.58 -31.47 21.70
C PHE A 230 12.16 -32.37 20.61
N GLY A 231 12.30 -31.85 19.38
CA GLY A 231 12.77 -32.62 18.22
C GLY A 231 11.91 -33.83 17.92
N ALA A 232 10.65 -33.84 18.39
CA ALA A 232 9.75 -34.95 18.19
C ALA A 232 9.24 -34.89 16.75
N GLU A 233 9.79 -35.72 15.87
CA GLU A 233 9.17 -36.00 14.58
C GLU A 233 7.75 -36.46 14.86
N ARG A 234 6.76 -35.63 14.50
CA ARG A 234 5.41 -36.14 14.35
C ARG A 234 5.53 -37.27 13.35
N ALA A 235 5.15 -38.48 13.76
CA ALA A 235 4.67 -39.46 12.81
C ALA A 235 3.56 -38.73 12.03
N THR A 236 3.90 -38.24 10.84
CA THR A 236 2.91 -37.99 9.81
C THR A 236 2.11 -39.26 9.78
N ARG A 237 0.89 -39.23 10.33
CA ARG A 237 -0.07 -40.30 10.10
C ARG A 237 -0.01 -40.50 8.59
N PRO A 238 0.40 -41.67 8.09
CA PRO A 238 0.27 -41.95 6.68
C PRO A 238 -1.17 -41.58 6.37
N ALA A 239 -1.38 -40.71 5.37
CA ALA A 239 -2.69 -40.60 4.78
C ALA A 239 -3.09 -42.04 4.50
N GLU A 240 -4.13 -42.50 5.21
CA GLU A 240 -4.63 -43.85 5.07
C GLU A 240 -4.92 -44.01 3.59
N SER A 241 -4.10 -44.82 2.94
CA SER A 241 -4.21 -45.20 1.55
C SER A 241 -5.50 -46.00 1.42
N ALA A 242 -6.59 -45.27 1.22
CA ALA A 242 -7.82 -45.81 0.69
C ALA A 242 -7.70 -45.77 -0.84
N ASP A 243 -6.83 -46.60 -1.40
CA ASP A 243 -7.05 -47.10 -2.75
C ASP A 243 -8.15 -48.15 -2.64
N THR A 244 -9.35 -47.80 -3.08
CA THR A 244 -10.13 -48.45 -4.15
C THR A 244 -11.61 -48.12 -3.89
N ASP A 245 -12.07 -47.01 -4.44
CA ASP A 245 -13.31 -46.97 -5.24
C ASP A 245 -13.35 -45.61 -5.92
N GLU A 246 -13.16 -45.66 -7.24
CA GLU A 246 -13.31 -44.54 -8.15
C GLU A 246 -14.76 -44.03 -8.10
N THR A 247 -14.97 -42.85 -7.53
CA THR A 247 -16.04 -41.95 -8.01
C THR A 247 -15.67 -40.51 -7.70
N GLU A 248 -15.76 -39.67 -8.72
CA GLU A 248 -15.52 -38.25 -8.70
C GLU A 248 -16.15 -37.57 -7.47
N SER A 249 -15.33 -36.88 -6.68
CA SER A 249 -15.84 -35.90 -5.73
C SER A 249 -15.04 -34.62 -5.88
N GLY A 250 -15.69 -33.65 -6.53
CA GLY A 250 -15.22 -32.29 -6.70
C GLY A 250 -14.85 -31.64 -5.37
N GLU A 251 -13.94 -30.68 -5.47
CA GLU A 251 -13.48 -29.79 -4.41
C GLU A 251 -14.65 -29.35 -3.53
N ARG A 252 -14.75 -29.97 -2.33
CA ARG A 252 -15.74 -29.60 -1.32
C ARG A 252 -15.41 -28.20 -0.83
N THR A 253 -16.04 -27.22 -1.47
CA THR A 253 -16.16 -25.86 -0.99
C THR A 253 -16.88 -25.93 0.35
N SER A 254 -16.14 -25.89 1.45
CA SER A 254 -16.71 -26.01 2.78
C SER A 254 -17.64 -24.84 3.04
N LEU A 255 -18.95 -25.09 3.08
CA LEU A 255 -19.94 -24.06 3.41
C LEU A 255 -19.76 -23.55 4.86
N PRO A 256 -20.13 -22.29 5.14
CA PRO A 256 -20.01 -21.69 6.46
C PRO A 256 -20.80 -22.45 7.54
N TRP A 257 -20.29 -22.38 8.78
CA TRP A 257 -20.71 -23.22 9.91
C TRP A 257 -22.19 -23.11 10.32
N TRP A 258 -22.87 -22.00 10.00
CA TRP A 258 -24.30 -21.80 10.31
C TRP A 258 -25.24 -22.58 9.37
N ARG A 259 -24.74 -23.18 8.29
CA ARG A 259 -25.50 -24.05 7.38
C ARG A 259 -25.29 -25.55 7.64
N ARG A 260 -24.53 -25.91 8.67
CA ARG A 260 -24.19 -27.31 8.97
C ARG A 260 -25.19 -27.90 9.96
N ASN A 261 -25.87 -28.99 9.59
CA ASN A 261 -26.71 -29.74 10.52
C ASN A 261 -25.85 -30.71 11.38
N SER A 262 -26.40 -31.18 12.49
CA SER A 262 -25.68 -31.91 13.53
C SER A 262 -25.32 -33.36 13.20
N SER A 263 -25.75 -33.90 12.05
CA SER A 263 -25.58 -35.32 11.71
C SER A 263 -24.55 -35.61 10.61
N GLY A 264 -23.99 -34.58 9.95
CA GLY A 264 -22.86 -34.74 9.01
C GLY A 264 -23.08 -35.72 7.86
N ARG A 265 -24.35 -36.05 7.55
CA ARG A 265 -24.74 -36.93 6.45
C ARG A 265 -25.58 -36.09 5.49
N GLU A 266 -24.97 -35.74 4.37
CA GLU A 266 -25.66 -35.07 3.26
C GLU A 266 -26.73 -36.04 2.74
N GLN A 267 -27.95 -35.55 2.62
CA GLN A 267 -29.05 -36.28 2.01
C GLN A 267 -29.41 -35.47 0.76
N ASP A 268 -28.92 -35.94 -0.38
CA ASP A 268 -29.29 -35.40 -1.67
C ASP A 268 -30.79 -35.58 -1.87
N ALA A 269 -31.46 -34.50 -2.26
CA ALA A 269 -32.84 -34.59 -2.70
C ALA A 269 -32.83 -35.21 -4.10
N ASP A 270 -33.28 -36.47 -4.19
CA ASP A 270 -33.60 -37.17 -5.42
C ASP A 270 -34.41 -36.30 -6.39
N GLY A 271 -33.94 -36.22 -7.64
CA GLY A 271 -34.63 -35.56 -8.75
C GLY A 271 -33.83 -35.68 -10.05
N GLY A 272 -33.83 -36.87 -10.64
CA GLY A 272 -32.95 -37.26 -11.75
C GLY A 272 -33.22 -36.64 -13.12
N GLN A 273 -32.14 -36.56 -13.90
CA GLN A 273 -31.96 -37.04 -15.29
C GLN A 273 -30.62 -36.50 -15.80
N SER A 274 -29.60 -37.36 -15.82
CA SER A 274 -28.25 -37.06 -16.30
C SER A 274 -28.27 -36.85 -17.81
N THR A 275 -27.83 -35.67 -18.23
CA THR A 275 -27.63 -35.25 -19.63
C THR A 275 -26.47 -36.00 -20.33
N GLU A 276 -25.71 -36.79 -19.57
CA GLU A 276 -24.49 -37.46 -20.03
C GLU A 276 -24.75 -38.74 -20.84
N ASP A 277 -25.88 -39.42 -20.58
CA ASP A 277 -26.26 -40.62 -21.36
C ASP A 277 -26.68 -40.25 -22.80
N PHE A 278 -27.21 -39.04 -23.01
CA PHE A 278 -27.63 -38.57 -24.35
C PHE A 278 -26.45 -38.15 -25.24
N LEU A 279 -25.36 -37.65 -24.63
CA LEU A 279 -24.19 -37.16 -25.37
C LEU A 279 -23.27 -38.29 -25.82
N THR A 280 -23.27 -39.41 -25.09
CA THR A 280 -22.42 -40.57 -25.38
C THR A 280 -22.96 -41.42 -26.54
N GLU A 281 -24.27 -41.32 -26.85
CA GLU A 281 -24.89 -42.04 -27.97
C GLU A 281 -24.72 -41.31 -29.33
N LEU A 282 -24.33 -40.03 -29.33
CA LEU A 282 -24.23 -39.19 -30.54
C LEU A 282 -22.82 -39.12 -31.18
N LEU A 283 -21.80 -39.75 -30.61
CA LEU A 283 -20.41 -39.68 -31.10
C LEU A 283 -19.75 -41.08 -31.18
N PRO A 284 -19.83 -41.78 -32.33
CA PRO A 284 -19.00 -42.96 -32.56
C PRO A 284 -17.54 -42.55 -32.85
N PRO A 285 -16.52 -43.23 -32.29
CA PRO A 285 -15.12 -42.89 -32.54
C PRO A 285 -14.66 -43.36 -33.93
N GLY A 286 -14.17 -42.42 -34.74
CA GLY A 286 -13.41 -42.70 -35.96
C GLY A 286 -11.93 -43.01 -35.64
N PRO A 287 -11.21 -43.76 -36.50
CA PRO A 287 -9.86 -44.25 -36.22
C PRO A 287 -8.80 -43.14 -36.28
N PRO A 288 -7.66 -43.34 -35.58
CA PRO A 288 -6.62 -42.32 -35.44
C PRO A 288 -5.61 -42.41 -36.58
N GLU A 289 -5.51 -41.38 -37.41
CA GLU A 289 -4.35 -41.16 -38.27
C GLU A 289 -3.98 -39.68 -38.35
N GLY A 290 -2.67 -39.41 -38.24
CA GLY A 290 -2.06 -38.19 -38.76
C GLY A 290 -1.46 -37.25 -37.72
N GLY A 291 -0.33 -37.65 -37.12
CA GLY A 291 0.62 -36.69 -36.57
C GLY A 291 1.22 -35.82 -37.67
N PHE A 292 1.39 -34.53 -37.40
CA PHE A 292 2.20 -33.65 -38.21
C PHE A 292 3.30 -33.03 -37.35
N ASP A 293 4.44 -33.70 -37.41
CA ASP A 293 5.74 -33.17 -37.03
C ASP A 293 6.17 -32.06 -38.01
N GLN A 294 6.84 -31.06 -37.42
CA GLN A 294 7.79 -30.11 -38.01
C GLN A 294 7.29 -28.95 -38.90
N ALA A 295 7.58 -27.74 -38.42
CA ALA A 295 8.69 -26.88 -38.88
C ALA A 295 8.26 -25.42 -39.02
N PHE A 296 8.78 -24.52 -38.18
CA PHE A 296 9.01 -23.15 -38.62
C PHE A 296 10.34 -22.62 -38.13
N ALA A 297 11.06 -22.10 -39.12
CA ALA A 297 12.42 -21.62 -39.10
C ALA A 297 12.53 -20.24 -38.42
N ALA A 298 13.69 -20.01 -37.78
CA ALA A 298 14.07 -18.71 -37.28
C ALA A 298 14.33 -17.75 -38.44
N VAL A 299 13.57 -16.65 -38.51
CA VAL A 299 13.90 -15.50 -39.37
C VAL A 299 14.60 -14.47 -38.50
N ALA A 300 15.90 -14.30 -38.74
CA ALA A 300 16.68 -13.19 -38.20
C ALA A 300 16.21 -11.88 -38.86
N SER A 301 15.80 -10.91 -38.03
CA SER A 301 15.44 -9.56 -38.48
C SER A 301 16.66 -8.66 -38.33
N ASP A 302 17.19 -8.19 -39.45
CA ASP A 302 18.27 -7.21 -39.55
C ASP A 302 17.63 -5.89 -40.03
N ALA A 303 17.41 -4.95 -39.10
CA ALA A 303 17.02 -3.57 -39.43
C ALA A 303 17.41 -2.63 -38.27
N PRO A 304 18.10 -1.50 -38.54
CA PRO A 304 18.51 -0.54 -37.52
C PRO A 304 17.35 0.40 -37.15
N ALA A 305 17.21 0.67 -35.85
CA ALA A 305 16.24 1.64 -35.33
C ALA A 305 16.64 3.07 -35.70
N PRO A 306 15.69 3.96 -36.08
CA PRO A 306 15.98 5.37 -36.31
C PRO A 306 16.14 6.14 -34.98
N ASP A 307 17.18 6.96 -34.92
CA ASP A 307 17.49 7.90 -33.83
C ASP A 307 16.33 8.87 -33.56
N ALA A 308 15.95 8.97 -32.28
CA ALA A 308 14.91 9.88 -31.82
C ALA A 308 15.38 11.35 -31.86
N LEU A 309 14.57 12.20 -32.50
CA LEU A 309 14.71 13.66 -32.52
C LEU A 309 14.53 14.23 -31.11
N THR A 310 15.57 14.85 -30.56
CA THR A 310 15.51 15.70 -29.37
C THR A 310 15.19 17.14 -29.81
N GLU A 311 13.93 17.56 -29.70
CA GLU A 311 13.58 18.97 -29.80
C GLU A 311 13.97 19.70 -28.50
N VAL A 312 14.84 20.69 -28.65
CA VAL A 312 15.29 21.58 -27.58
C VAL A 312 14.20 22.62 -27.32
N ILE A 313 13.58 22.58 -26.13
CA ILE A 313 12.56 23.54 -25.72
C ILE A 313 13.22 24.90 -25.40
N ASP A 314 12.67 25.96 -25.98
CA ASP A 314 13.18 27.33 -25.90
C ASP A 314 13.12 27.88 -24.45
N PRO A 315 14.24 28.40 -23.88
CA PRO A 315 14.33 28.87 -22.50
C PRO A 315 13.36 30.00 -22.14
N ALA A 316 12.81 30.73 -23.13
CA ALA A 316 11.79 31.76 -22.90
C ALA A 316 10.46 31.17 -22.38
N VAL A 317 10.13 29.93 -22.78
CA VAL A 317 8.91 29.22 -22.32
C VAL A 317 9.07 28.79 -20.86
N LEU A 318 10.29 28.38 -20.48
CA LEU A 318 10.64 28.00 -19.11
C LEU A 318 10.63 29.18 -18.13
N ASP A 319 11.02 30.38 -18.58
CA ASP A 319 10.97 31.59 -17.75
C ASP A 319 9.53 32.08 -17.53
N GLY A 320 8.66 31.92 -18.54
CA GLY A 320 7.22 32.16 -18.40
C GLY A 320 6.56 31.24 -17.36
N ALA A 321 6.93 29.95 -17.38
CA ALA A 321 6.44 28.96 -16.41
C ALA A 321 6.95 29.25 -14.98
N LYS A 322 8.22 29.61 -14.81
CA LYS A 322 8.79 29.96 -13.48
C LYS A 322 8.13 31.20 -12.86
N LYS A 323 7.73 32.17 -13.69
CA LYS A 323 7.03 33.37 -13.21
C LYS A 323 5.60 33.09 -12.76
N ALA A 324 4.95 32.06 -13.32
CA ALA A 324 3.64 31.59 -12.90
C ALA A 324 3.69 30.74 -11.61
N VAL A 325 4.81 30.03 -11.36
CA VAL A 325 5.00 29.17 -10.17
C VAL A 325 5.37 29.97 -8.92
N SER A 326 6.01 31.13 -9.05
CA SER A 326 6.43 31.96 -7.90
C SER A 326 5.28 32.54 -7.06
N GLY A 327 4.01 32.38 -7.48
CA GLY A 327 2.83 32.83 -6.74
C GLY A 327 1.94 31.71 -6.18
N SER A 328 2.30 30.44 -6.37
CA SER A 328 1.48 29.31 -5.92
C SER A 328 2.19 28.56 -4.80
N HIS A 329 1.87 28.93 -3.56
CA HIS A 329 2.19 28.12 -2.39
C HIS A 329 1.07 27.08 -2.22
N THR A 330 1.33 25.83 -2.58
CA THR A 330 0.57 24.67 -2.08
C THR A 330 1.45 23.93 -1.09
N GLY A 331 1.58 24.50 0.11
CA GLY A 331 2.20 23.84 1.26
C GLY A 331 1.18 23.78 2.38
N LEU A 332 0.95 22.58 2.93
CA LEU A 332 0.28 22.43 4.22
C LEU A 332 1.14 23.13 5.26
N GLN A 333 0.54 24.12 5.95
CA GLN A 333 1.19 24.91 6.99
C GLN A 333 1.11 24.14 8.31
N ASP A 334 2.25 23.98 8.99
CA ASP A 334 2.33 23.48 10.36
C ASP A 334 1.86 24.57 11.34
N ASP A 335 1.14 24.13 12.36
CA ASP A 335 0.29 24.90 13.28
C ASP A 335 1.10 25.45 14.49
N ASP A 336 2.08 26.32 14.22
CA ASP A 336 2.78 27.06 15.29
C ASP A 336 2.29 28.52 15.34
N ALA A 337 1.79 28.88 16.52
CA ALA A 337 1.14 30.14 16.85
C ALA A 337 2.10 31.35 16.81
N ASP A 338 1.49 32.52 16.57
CA ASP A 338 2.02 33.89 16.68
C ASP A 338 2.53 34.57 15.38
N ASP A 339 1.79 34.44 14.28
CA ASP A 339 1.76 35.47 13.25
C ASP A 339 0.33 35.94 13.01
N GLU A 340 0.08 37.23 13.24
CA GLU A 340 -1.19 37.89 12.96
C GLU A 340 -1.64 37.56 11.54
N ASP A 341 -2.85 36.99 11.42
CA ASP A 341 -3.55 36.71 10.17
C ASP A 341 -3.37 37.87 9.19
N ALA A 342 -2.44 37.71 8.25
CA ALA A 342 -2.38 38.53 7.05
C ALA A 342 -3.60 38.17 6.21
N ALA A 343 -4.74 38.73 6.59
CA ALA A 343 -6.00 38.60 5.87
C ALA A 343 -5.75 39.02 4.42
N LEU A 344 -5.72 38.03 3.53
CA LEU A 344 -5.66 38.27 2.10
C LEU A 344 -6.84 39.18 1.73
N PRO A 345 -6.61 40.40 1.20
CA PRO A 345 -7.69 41.32 0.90
C PRO A 345 -8.59 40.70 -0.16
N GLY A 346 -9.83 40.36 0.24
CA GLY A 346 -10.86 39.77 -0.63
C GLY A 346 -11.21 38.31 -0.35
N VAL A 347 -10.47 37.60 0.50
CA VAL A 347 -10.79 36.22 0.91
C VAL A 347 -11.18 36.19 2.37
N ILE A 348 -12.39 36.65 2.67
CA ILE A 348 -12.97 36.61 4.01
C ILE A 348 -14.01 35.48 4.03
N GLY A 349 -13.85 34.49 4.92
CA GLY A 349 -14.95 33.59 5.29
C GLY A 349 -14.86 32.12 4.86
N ILE A 350 -13.72 31.62 4.41
CA ILE A 350 -13.49 30.17 4.30
C ILE A 350 -12.97 29.68 5.67
N GLY A 351 -13.87 29.16 6.52
CA GLY A 351 -13.54 28.51 7.79
C GLY A 351 -13.80 29.31 9.07
N SER A 352 -14.08 30.62 9.00
CA SER A 352 -14.42 31.41 10.19
C SER A 352 -15.90 31.33 10.54
N ASP A 353 -16.22 31.16 11.83
CA ASP A 353 -17.58 31.10 12.41
C ASP A 353 -18.29 32.48 12.47
N ALA A 354 -17.75 33.47 11.75
CA ALA A 354 -18.31 34.81 11.67
C ALA A 354 -19.60 34.83 10.81
N PRO A 355 -20.61 35.64 11.19
CA PRO A 355 -21.85 35.74 10.43
C PRO A 355 -21.57 36.24 9.01
N ARG A 356 -21.75 35.37 8.01
CA ARG A 356 -21.55 35.71 6.59
C ARG A 356 -22.56 36.79 6.19
N SER A 357 -22.06 37.97 5.85
CA SER A 357 -22.90 39.01 5.23
C SER A 357 -23.35 38.50 3.86
N ALA A 358 -24.66 38.49 3.61
CA ALA A 358 -25.22 38.03 2.34
C ALA A 358 -24.64 38.88 1.18
N PRO A 359 -24.24 38.26 0.06
CA PRO A 359 -23.66 38.99 -1.07
C PRO A 359 -24.66 40.03 -1.60
N THR A 360 -24.19 41.26 -1.82
CA THR A 360 -25.03 42.39 -2.28
C THR A 360 -25.52 42.23 -3.73
N ALA A 361 -24.93 41.34 -4.52
CA ALA A 361 -25.29 41.08 -5.90
C ALA A 361 -25.78 39.62 -6.11
N PRO A 362 -26.77 39.39 -6.99
CA PRO A 362 -27.22 38.04 -7.32
C PRO A 362 -26.09 37.25 -7.97
N TYR A 363 -25.82 36.04 -7.46
CA TYR A 363 -24.81 35.15 -8.03
C TYR A 363 -25.20 34.76 -9.46
N ARG A 364 -24.32 35.01 -10.41
CA ARG A 364 -24.46 34.58 -11.80
C ARG A 364 -23.48 33.44 -12.06
N LEU A 365 -24.01 32.26 -12.36
CA LEU A 365 -23.20 31.08 -12.67
C LEU A 365 -22.32 31.35 -13.90
N PRO A 366 -20.98 31.14 -13.81
CA PRO A 366 -20.10 31.21 -14.97
C PRO A 366 -20.47 30.19 -16.04
N SER A 367 -20.26 30.53 -17.32
CA SER A 367 -20.51 29.59 -18.42
C SER A 367 -19.51 28.44 -18.38
N VAL A 368 -19.98 27.22 -18.70
CA VAL A 368 -19.16 26.01 -18.87
C VAL A 368 -18.11 26.14 -19.99
N ASN A 369 -18.28 27.11 -20.90
CA ASN A 369 -17.31 27.42 -21.96
C ASN A 369 -16.04 28.11 -21.44
N ASN A 370 -16.04 28.56 -20.18
CA ASN A 370 -14.83 29.11 -19.55
C ASN A 370 -13.84 28.01 -19.12
N LEU A 371 -14.24 26.75 -19.18
CA LEU A 371 -13.43 25.60 -18.79
C LEU A 371 -12.67 25.04 -20.00
N SER A 372 -11.38 24.76 -19.82
CA SER A 372 -10.54 24.12 -20.84
C SER A 372 -11.12 22.77 -21.29
N ALA A 373 -10.89 22.41 -22.55
CA ALA A 373 -11.19 21.08 -23.07
C ALA A 373 -10.03 20.11 -22.77
N GLY A 374 -10.36 18.84 -22.54
CA GLY A 374 -9.37 17.78 -22.35
C GLY A 374 -8.74 17.31 -23.64
N THR A 375 -7.79 16.38 -23.50
CA THR A 375 -7.11 15.72 -24.63
C THR A 375 -8.10 14.85 -25.40
N PRO A 376 -8.06 14.83 -26.75
CA PRO A 376 -8.96 13.98 -27.54
C PRO A 376 -8.69 12.50 -27.29
N ALA A 377 -9.76 11.70 -27.28
CA ALA A 377 -9.69 10.27 -27.06
C ALA A 377 -8.98 9.53 -28.20
N LYS A 378 -8.05 8.65 -27.86
CA LYS A 378 -7.42 7.72 -28.81
C LYS A 378 -8.09 6.35 -28.69
N SER A 379 -8.43 5.75 -29.82
CA SER A 379 -9.02 4.40 -29.86
C SER A 379 -7.96 3.29 -29.78
N ARG A 380 -6.77 3.51 -30.35
CA ARG A 380 -5.65 2.56 -30.39
C ARG A 380 -4.32 3.30 -30.44
N SER A 381 -3.32 2.80 -29.73
CA SER A 381 -1.92 3.26 -29.83
C SER A 381 -0.96 2.08 -29.95
N GLU A 382 0.28 2.35 -30.37
CA GLU A 382 1.35 1.35 -30.44
C GLU A 382 1.60 0.67 -29.07
N ALA A 383 1.37 1.40 -27.98
CA ALA A 383 1.47 0.87 -26.62
C ALA A 383 0.46 -0.27 -26.37
N ASN A 384 -0.76 -0.20 -26.93
CA ASN A 384 -1.73 -1.28 -26.80
C ASN A 384 -1.26 -2.56 -27.49
N ASP A 385 -0.64 -2.44 -28.67
CA ASP A 385 -0.14 -3.61 -29.42
C ASP A 385 1.07 -4.25 -28.74
N ALA A 386 1.92 -3.46 -28.07
CA ALA A 386 2.99 -3.97 -27.22
C ALA A 386 2.45 -4.79 -26.03
N VAL A 387 1.40 -4.30 -25.36
CA VAL A 387 0.77 -4.99 -24.22
C VAL A 387 0.11 -6.30 -24.67
N VAL A 388 -0.59 -6.32 -25.81
CA VAL A 388 -1.18 -7.56 -26.35
C VAL A 388 -0.11 -8.63 -26.56
N ARG A 389 1.02 -8.26 -27.18
CA ARG A 389 2.15 -9.19 -27.39
C ARG A 389 2.75 -9.70 -26.07
N ALA A 390 2.90 -8.81 -25.08
CA ALA A 390 3.41 -9.19 -23.76
C ALA A 390 2.48 -10.19 -23.04
N ILE A 391 1.17 -9.94 -23.04
CA ILE A 391 0.18 -10.87 -22.45
C ILE A 391 0.22 -12.22 -23.16
N THR A 392 0.24 -12.23 -24.50
CA THR A 392 0.32 -13.48 -25.28
C THR A 392 1.59 -14.28 -24.93
N SER A 393 2.74 -13.62 -24.83
CA SER A 393 3.99 -14.27 -24.43
C SER A 393 3.91 -14.92 -23.05
N VAL A 394 3.24 -14.29 -22.09
CA VAL A 394 3.04 -14.87 -20.75
C VAL A 394 2.17 -16.12 -20.81
N PHE A 395 1.10 -16.13 -21.63
CA PHE A 395 0.28 -17.33 -21.77
C PHE A 395 1.03 -18.49 -22.41
N GLU A 396 1.90 -18.22 -23.37
CA GLU A 396 2.78 -19.22 -23.97
C GLU A 396 3.79 -19.79 -22.96
N GLU A 397 4.49 -18.92 -22.21
CA GLU A 397 5.48 -19.33 -21.20
C GLU A 397 4.88 -20.23 -20.11
N PHE A 398 3.67 -19.91 -19.66
CA PHE A 398 2.97 -20.68 -18.61
C PHE A 398 2.07 -21.78 -19.18
N SER A 399 2.13 -22.05 -20.49
CA SER A 399 1.36 -23.08 -21.20
C SER A 399 -0.14 -22.99 -20.88
N ILE A 400 -0.71 -21.79 -20.94
CA ILE A 400 -2.13 -21.55 -20.73
C ILE A 400 -2.82 -21.33 -22.08
N ASN A 401 -3.84 -22.14 -22.37
CA ASN A 401 -4.64 -21.98 -23.58
C ASN A 401 -5.62 -20.80 -23.43
N ALA A 402 -5.14 -19.58 -23.70
CA ALA A 402 -5.93 -18.36 -23.67
C ALA A 402 -5.49 -17.40 -24.78
N ARG A 403 -6.41 -16.56 -25.28
CA ARG A 403 -6.13 -15.59 -26.35
C ARG A 403 -6.74 -14.24 -26.04
N VAL A 404 -5.98 -13.17 -26.30
CA VAL A 404 -6.52 -11.81 -26.28
C VAL A 404 -7.34 -11.58 -27.55
N THR A 405 -8.65 -11.41 -27.43
CA THR A 405 -9.59 -11.28 -28.56
C THR A 405 -9.88 -9.83 -28.91
N GLY A 406 -9.78 -8.93 -27.94
CA GLY A 406 -10.01 -7.50 -28.13
C GLY A 406 -9.54 -6.67 -26.95
N PHE A 407 -9.73 -5.36 -27.05
CA PHE A 407 -9.53 -4.45 -25.94
C PHE A 407 -10.46 -3.24 -26.06
N SER A 408 -10.84 -2.69 -24.92
CA SER A 408 -11.59 -1.44 -24.79
C SER A 408 -10.72 -0.43 -24.05
N ARG A 409 -10.31 0.62 -24.76
CA ARG A 409 -9.44 1.66 -24.21
C ARG A 409 -10.27 2.75 -23.53
N GLY A 410 -10.00 2.99 -22.26
CA GLY A 410 -10.48 4.16 -21.52
C GLY A 410 -9.41 5.25 -21.39
N PRO A 411 -9.74 6.39 -20.75
CA PRO A 411 -8.79 7.53 -20.61
C PRO A 411 -7.54 7.17 -19.80
N THR A 412 -7.73 6.44 -18.70
CA THR A 412 -6.67 6.11 -17.74
C THR A 412 -6.19 4.67 -17.85
N VAL A 413 -7.10 3.75 -18.22
CA VAL A 413 -6.87 2.30 -18.23
C VAL A 413 -7.43 1.70 -19.52
N THR A 414 -6.81 0.63 -20.01
CA THR A 414 -7.33 -0.21 -21.10
C THR A 414 -7.72 -1.57 -20.54
N GLN A 415 -8.92 -2.04 -20.88
CA GLN A 415 -9.40 -3.38 -20.56
C GLN A 415 -9.14 -4.32 -21.75
N TYR A 416 -8.33 -5.35 -21.55
CA TYR A 416 -8.08 -6.40 -22.54
C TYR A 416 -9.04 -7.56 -22.33
N GLU A 417 -9.74 -7.99 -23.38
CA GLU A 417 -10.66 -9.11 -23.37
C GLU A 417 -9.89 -10.39 -23.71
N ILE A 418 -9.94 -11.37 -22.81
CA ILE A 418 -9.19 -12.62 -22.90
C ILE A 418 -10.17 -13.79 -22.91
N GLU A 419 -10.20 -14.53 -24.00
CA GLU A 419 -10.99 -15.74 -24.14
C GLU A 419 -10.17 -16.95 -23.68
N LEU A 420 -10.80 -17.82 -22.89
CA LEU A 420 -10.21 -19.04 -22.38
C LEU A 420 -10.52 -20.21 -23.31
N GLY A 421 -9.52 -21.05 -23.57
CA GLY A 421 -9.72 -22.31 -24.26
C GLY A 421 -10.48 -23.34 -23.43
N PRO A 422 -11.03 -24.40 -24.06
CA PRO A 422 -11.73 -25.46 -23.36
C PRO A 422 -10.87 -26.09 -22.25
N GLY A 423 -11.45 -26.22 -21.05
CA GLY A 423 -10.77 -26.83 -19.89
C GLY A 423 -9.83 -25.90 -19.11
N VAL A 424 -9.63 -24.65 -19.54
CA VAL A 424 -8.84 -23.68 -18.76
C VAL A 424 -9.68 -23.06 -17.65
N LYS A 425 -9.31 -23.33 -16.40
CA LYS A 425 -9.93 -22.74 -15.22
C LYS A 425 -9.63 -21.24 -15.11
N VAL A 426 -10.61 -20.43 -14.72
CA VAL A 426 -10.48 -18.98 -14.53
C VAL A 426 -9.37 -18.65 -13.50
N GLU A 427 -9.22 -19.48 -12.47
CA GLU A 427 -8.24 -19.34 -11.40
C GLU A 427 -6.79 -19.39 -11.91
N ARG A 428 -6.54 -20.02 -13.06
CA ARG A 428 -5.21 -20.08 -13.68
C ARG A 428 -4.76 -18.71 -14.18
N ILE A 429 -5.69 -17.92 -14.72
CA ILE A 429 -5.39 -16.55 -15.19
C ILE A 429 -5.22 -15.61 -13.99
N THR A 430 -6.06 -15.74 -12.96
CA THR A 430 -5.92 -14.90 -11.75
C THR A 430 -4.60 -15.15 -11.02
N ALA A 431 -4.08 -16.39 -11.04
CA ALA A 431 -2.77 -16.71 -10.49
C ALA A 431 -1.60 -16.03 -11.24
N LEU A 432 -1.76 -15.70 -12.52
CA LEU A 432 -0.74 -15.03 -13.33
C LEU A 432 -0.71 -13.50 -13.20
N THR A 433 -1.54 -12.90 -12.33
CA THR A 433 -1.63 -11.43 -12.17
C THR A 433 -0.24 -10.78 -12.05
N ASN A 434 0.65 -11.32 -11.22
CA ASN A 434 2.00 -10.78 -11.01
C ASN A 434 2.92 -10.95 -12.23
N ASN A 435 2.78 -12.05 -12.97
CA ASN A 435 3.59 -12.30 -14.17
C ASN A 435 3.16 -11.41 -15.32
N ILE A 436 1.84 -11.20 -15.47
CA ILE A 436 1.29 -10.24 -16.43
C ILE A 436 1.76 -8.83 -16.06
N ALA A 437 1.66 -8.44 -14.79
CA ALA A 437 2.14 -7.15 -14.29
C ALA A 437 3.62 -6.90 -14.61
N TYR A 438 4.47 -7.92 -14.40
CA TYR A 438 5.88 -7.87 -14.76
C TYR A 438 6.10 -7.71 -16.27
N ALA A 439 5.44 -8.53 -17.10
CA ALA A 439 5.61 -8.52 -18.55
C ALA A 439 5.16 -7.22 -19.21
N VAL A 440 4.10 -6.59 -18.68
CA VAL A 440 3.57 -5.31 -19.19
C VAL A 440 4.21 -4.09 -18.54
N ALA A 441 5.19 -4.28 -17.65
CA ALA A 441 5.85 -3.23 -16.87
C ALA A 441 4.87 -2.30 -16.13
N SER A 442 3.80 -2.87 -15.56
CA SER A 442 2.80 -2.15 -14.78
C SER A 442 2.69 -2.72 -13.38
N ASN A 443 2.80 -1.87 -12.36
CA ASN A 443 2.64 -2.26 -10.96
C ASN A 443 1.18 -2.61 -10.58
N GLU A 444 0.22 -2.20 -11.41
CA GLU A 444 -1.21 -2.32 -11.12
C GLU A 444 -1.88 -3.01 -12.31
N VAL A 445 -2.28 -4.27 -12.11
CA VAL A 445 -3.08 -5.05 -13.07
C VAL A 445 -4.30 -5.56 -12.33
N ARG A 446 -5.49 -5.28 -12.85
CA ARG A 446 -6.77 -5.71 -12.26
C ARG A 446 -7.46 -6.71 -13.17
N ILE A 447 -7.81 -7.87 -12.62
CA ILE A 447 -8.51 -8.92 -13.36
C ILE A 447 -9.98 -8.94 -12.95
N LEU A 448 -10.86 -8.83 -13.95
CA LEU A 448 -12.31 -8.93 -13.85
C LEU A 448 -12.76 -10.22 -14.53
N ALA A 449 -13.12 -11.23 -13.73
CA ALA A 449 -13.59 -12.51 -14.22
C ALA A 449 -14.90 -12.92 -13.52
N PRO A 450 -15.90 -13.45 -14.24
CA PRO A 450 -16.14 -13.36 -15.69
C PRO A 450 -16.74 -12.00 -16.11
N ILE A 451 -16.59 -11.60 -17.39
CA ILE A 451 -17.30 -10.44 -17.94
C ILE A 451 -18.79 -10.82 -18.14
N PRO A 452 -19.76 -10.09 -17.55
CA PRO A 452 -21.17 -10.38 -17.75
C PRO A 452 -21.55 -10.42 -19.23
N GLY A 453 -22.15 -11.54 -19.68
CA GLY A 453 -22.59 -11.71 -21.07
C GLY A 453 -21.51 -12.11 -22.07
N LYS A 454 -20.27 -12.37 -21.65
CA LYS A 454 -19.18 -12.90 -22.50
C LYS A 454 -18.43 -14.03 -21.80
N SER A 455 -17.99 -15.04 -22.55
CA SER A 455 -17.07 -16.10 -22.06
C SER A 455 -15.62 -15.62 -22.04
N ALA A 456 -15.38 -14.45 -21.45
CA ALA A 456 -14.08 -13.79 -21.45
C ALA A 456 -13.75 -13.18 -20.08
N ILE A 457 -12.45 -13.01 -19.84
CA ILE A 457 -11.88 -12.33 -18.68
C ILE A 457 -11.40 -10.96 -19.14
N GLY A 458 -11.73 -9.92 -18.36
CA GLY A 458 -11.22 -8.57 -18.57
C GLY A 458 -9.96 -8.33 -17.75
N VAL A 459 -8.87 -7.91 -18.38
CA VAL A 459 -7.64 -7.51 -17.68
C VAL A 459 -7.43 -6.02 -17.90
N GLU A 460 -7.57 -5.23 -16.85
CA GLU A 460 -7.39 -3.78 -16.88
C GLU A 460 -5.93 -3.42 -16.57
N ILE A 461 -5.32 -2.69 -17.50
CA ILE A 461 -3.93 -2.24 -17.40
C ILE A 461 -3.89 -0.72 -17.61
N PRO A 462 -3.20 0.04 -16.74
CA PRO A 462 -3.05 1.46 -16.92
C PRO A 462 -2.36 1.84 -18.24
N ASN A 463 -2.84 2.92 -18.86
CA ASN A 463 -2.24 3.42 -20.09
C ASN A 463 -0.91 4.12 -19.79
N THR A 464 0.08 3.91 -20.66
CA THR A 464 1.33 4.68 -20.66
C THR A 464 1.08 6.13 -21.09
N ASP A 465 0.18 6.33 -22.05
CA ASP A 465 -0.25 7.63 -22.56
C ASP A 465 -1.65 8.01 -22.05
N ARG A 466 -1.75 8.36 -20.76
CA ARG A 466 -3.02 8.70 -20.11
C ARG A 466 -3.60 10.00 -20.64
N GLU A 467 -4.91 10.01 -20.82
CA GLU A 467 -5.67 11.20 -21.23
C GLU A 467 -6.22 11.92 -19.98
N ILE A 468 -6.10 13.24 -19.95
CA ILE A 468 -6.63 14.05 -18.85
C ILE A 468 -8.11 14.33 -19.09
N VAL A 469 -8.95 13.85 -18.18
CA VAL A 469 -10.38 14.20 -18.13
C VAL A 469 -10.52 15.54 -17.40
N THR A 470 -10.99 16.59 -18.09
CA THR A 470 -11.13 17.92 -17.48
C THR A 470 -12.54 18.14 -16.93
N LEU A 471 -12.68 19.05 -15.95
CA LEU A 471 -13.98 19.43 -15.40
C LEU A 471 -14.94 19.94 -16.49
N GLY A 472 -14.40 20.65 -17.49
CA GLY A 472 -15.18 21.14 -18.62
C GLY A 472 -15.82 20.02 -19.42
N ASP A 473 -15.10 18.91 -19.64
CA ASP A 473 -15.63 17.77 -20.40
C ASP A 473 -16.76 17.05 -19.67
N VAL A 474 -16.66 16.97 -18.34
CA VAL A 474 -17.71 16.39 -17.49
C VAL A 474 -18.96 17.26 -17.49
N LEU A 475 -18.81 18.57 -17.26
CA LEU A 475 -19.95 19.50 -17.22
C LEU A 475 -20.62 19.73 -18.59
N ARG A 476 -19.89 19.51 -19.69
CA ARG A 476 -20.44 19.54 -21.05
C ARG A 476 -21.09 18.21 -21.47
N SER A 477 -21.00 17.15 -20.66
CA SER A 477 -21.60 15.86 -20.98
C SER A 477 -23.12 15.90 -20.88
N ALA A 478 -23.81 15.11 -21.72
CA ALA A 478 -25.27 15.00 -21.70
C ALA A 478 -25.84 14.45 -20.38
N ALA A 479 -25.00 13.86 -19.52
CA ALA A 479 -25.42 13.39 -18.20
C ALA A 479 -25.38 14.51 -17.13
N ALA A 480 -24.66 15.60 -17.40
CA ALA A 480 -24.55 16.76 -16.50
C ALA A 480 -25.58 17.86 -16.80
N THR A 481 -26.20 17.82 -17.98
CA THR A 481 -27.31 18.67 -18.42
C THR A 481 -28.62 17.91 -18.37
#